data_AF-A0A0E3PKP6-F1
#
_entry.id   AF-A0A0E3PKP6-F1
#
_cell.length_a   1.000
_cell.length_b   1.000
_cell.length_c   1.000
_cell.angle_alpha   90.00
_cell.angle_beta   90.00
_cell.angle_gamma   90.00
#
_symmetry.space_group_name_H-M   'P 1'
#
loop_
_entity.id
_entity.type
_entity.pdbx_description
1 polymer ?
#
loop_
_entity_poly.entity_id
_entity_poly.type
_entity_poly.pdbx_seq_one_letter_code
_entity_poly.pdbx_strand_id
1 'polypeptide(L)'
;MCHVHLTRQVLKKVPKKKQKEVAEKIKEALVDRQKLNDLIMELDNMGYEGAADTLESFQYDVMNYMQFPEKHWKKNKDNKYDGEDQQGTQKKKQGSWSIS
;
A
#
# COMPACT_ATOMS: atom_id res chain seq x y z
N MET A 1 -7.79 5.08 4.16
CA MET A 1 -7.37 6.20 3.28
C MET A 1 -6.74 5.63 2.00
N CYS A 2 -6.71 6.32 0.85
CA CYS A 2 -6.06 5.81 -0.38
C CYS A 2 -4.97 6.76 -0.90
N HIS A 3 -4.10 6.29 -1.80
CA HIS A 3 -2.94 7.04 -2.27
C HIS A 3 -3.30 8.42 -2.87
N VAL A 4 -4.41 8.53 -3.62
CA VAL A 4 -4.86 9.83 -4.18
C VAL A 4 -5.22 10.83 -3.08
N HIS A 5 -5.83 10.37 -1.99
CA HIS A 5 -6.17 11.23 -0.87
C HIS A 5 -4.92 11.62 -0.08
N LEU A 6 -3.96 10.70 0.09
CA LEU A 6 -2.66 10.98 0.69
C LEU A 6 -1.94 12.10 -0.08
N THR A 7 -1.74 11.93 -1.39
CA THR A 7 -1.09 12.94 -2.22
C THR A 7 -1.80 14.28 -2.10
N ARG A 8 -3.13 14.32 -2.14
CA ARG A 8 -3.89 15.57 -2.02
C ARG A 8 -3.71 16.26 -0.67
N GLN A 9 -3.65 15.51 0.44
CA GLN A 9 -3.41 16.08 1.78
C GLN A 9 -2.01 16.65 1.91
N VAL A 10 -0.99 15.91 1.44
CA VAL A 10 0.41 16.33 1.48
C VAL A 10 0.62 17.57 0.62
N LEU A 11 0.08 17.60 -0.60
CA LEU A 11 0.23 18.76 -1.50
C LEU A 11 -0.45 20.02 -0.97
N LYS A 12 -1.50 19.92 -0.13
CA LYS A 12 -2.10 21.09 0.52
C LYS A 12 -1.16 21.74 1.54
N LYS A 13 -0.23 20.98 2.14
CA LYS A 13 0.73 21.46 3.15
C LYS A 13 2.02 22.01 2.52
N VAL A 14 2.28 21.70 1.26
CA VAL A 14 3.48 22.12 0.51
C VAL A 14 3.18 23.33 -0.38
N PRO A 15 4.09 24.32 -0.49
CA PRO A 15 3.92 25.45 -1.41
C PRO A 15 3.85 25.02 -2.88
N LYS A 16 2.98 25.67 -3.67
CA LYS A 16 2.69 25.34 -5.07
C LYS A 16 3.92 25.16 -5.97
N LYS A 17 5.01 25.87 -5.69
CA LYS A 17 6.27 25.79 -6.46
C LYS A 17 6.92 24.41 -6.38
N LYS A 18 6.83 23.72 -5.25
CA LYS A 18 7.44 22.39 -5.01
C LYS A 18 6.45 21.24 -5.11
N GLN A 19 5.16 21.52 -5.28
CA GLN A 19 4.11 20.49 -5.33
C GLN A 19 4.34 19.45 -6.43
N LYS A 20 4.84 19.85 -7.60
CA LYS A 20 5.08 18.92 -8.71
C LYS A 20 6.17 17.90 -8.35
N GLU A 21 7.30 18.39 -7.83
CA GLU A 21 8.44 17.56 -7.41
C GLU A 21 8.04 16.61 -6.28
N VAL A 22 7.36 17.13 -5.25
CA VAL A 22 6.89 16.32 -4.12
C VAL A 22 5.88 15.26 -4.58
N ALA A 23 5.00 15.57 -5.53
CA ALA A 23 4.04 14.60 -6.06
C ALA A 23 4.74 13.44 -6.80
N GLU A 24 5.80 13.70 -7.55
CA GLU A 24 6.60 12.67 -8.23
C GLU A 24 7.33 11.79 -7.21
N LYS A 25 7.99 12.40 -6.22
CA LYS A 25 8.64 11.67 -5.12
C LYS A 25 7.67 10.78 -4.33
N ILE A 26 6.46 11.26 -4.04
CA ILE A 26 5.42 10.44 -3.39
C ILE A 26 5.10 9.21 -4.24
N LYS A 27 4.93 9.35 -5.57
CA LYS A 27 4.61 8.20 -6.42
C LYS A 27 5.72 7.15 -6.41
N GLU A 28 6.98 7.57 -6.43
CA GLU A 28 8.11 6.64 -6.35
C GLU A 28 8.23 5.99 -4.96
N ALA A 29 7.99 6.77 -3.90
CA ALA A 29 8.02 6.31 -2.53
C ALA A 29 6.90 5.33 -2.18
N LEU A 30 5.76 5.39 -2.88
CA LEU A 30 4.67 4.44 -2.68
C LEU A 30 4.97 3.01 -3.16
N VAL A 31 6.06 2.82 -3.90
CA VAL A 31 6.51 1.49 -4.37
C VAL A 31 7.31 0.77 -3.28
N ASP A 32 8.00 1.50 -2.40
CA ASP A 32 8.92 0.94 -1.42
C ASP A 32 8.84 1.67 -0.07
N ARG A 33 8.69 0.92 1.02
CA ARG A 33 8.65 1.46 2.38
C ARG A 33 9.90 2.25 2.74
N GLN A 34 11.08 1.82 2.28
CA GLN A 34 12.32 2.54 2.59
C GLN A 34 12.32 3.93 1.96
N LYS A 35 11.93 4.04 0.69
CA LYS A 35 11.82 5.33 -0.01
C LYS A 35 10.78 6.26 0.62
N LEU A 36 9.71 5.70 1.19
CA LEU A 36 8.71 6.48 1.92
C LEU A 36 9.29 7.10 3.19
N ASN A 37 10.08 6.35 3.96
CA ASN A 37 10.75 6.88 5.14
C ASN A 37 11.80 7.94 4.80
N ASP A 38 12.56 7.73 3.72
CA ASP A 38 13.52 8.73 3.22
C ASP A 38 12.80 10.03 2.84
N LEU A 39 11.63 9.93 2.19
CA LEU A 39 10.82 11.09 1.83
C LEU A 39 10.26 11.81 3.07
N ILE A 40 9.88 11.09 4.12
CA ILE A 40 9.43 11.68 5.39
C ILE A 40 10.55 12.51 6.00
N MET A 41 11.77 11.96 6.11
CA MET A 41 12.92 12.72 6.61
C MET A 41 13.28 13.91 5.72
N GLU A 42 13.18 13.77 4.40
CA GLU A 42 13.46 14.86 3.48
C GLU A 42 12.46 16.02 3.66
N LEU A 43 11.17 15.71 3.80
CA LEU A 43 10.14 16.71 4.05
C LEU A 43 10.31 17.38 5.42
N ASP A 44 10.71 16.62 6.43
CA ASP A 44 10.99 17.14 7.78
C ASP A 44 12.19 18.11 7.75
N ASN A 45 13.29 17.72 7.10
CA ASN A 45 14.47 18.58 6.91
C ASN A 45 14.17 19.85 6.10
N MET A 46 13.17 19.81 5.20
CA MET A 46 12.71 20.99 4.46
C MET A 46 11.78 21.91 5.27
N GLY A 47 11.44 21.54 6.51
CA GLY A 47 10.53 22.28 7.38
C GLY A 47 9.05 22.06 7.04
N TYR A 48 8.73 20.97 6.32
CA TYR A 48 7.36 20.58 6.01
C TYR A 48 6.86 19.51 6.99
N GLU A 49 7.04 19.75 8.30
CA GLU A 49 6.65 18.84 9.39
C GLU A 49 5.21 18.32 9.22
N GLY A 50 4.24 19.21 8.95
CA GLY A 50 2.86 18.78 8.76
C GLY A 50 2.61 17.91 7.52
N ALA A 51 3.51 17.93 6.53
CA ALA A 51 3.49 17.03 5.38
C ALA A 51 4.11 15.66 5.75
N ALA A 52 5.20 15.68 6.53
CA ALA A 52 5.87 14.49 7.06
C ALA A 52 4.96 13.70 8.01
N ASP A 53 4.34 14.36 8.99
CA ASP A 53 3.36 13.77 9.93
C ASP A 53 2.21 13.06 9.20
N THR A 54 1.71 13.70 8.13
CA THR A 54 0.65 13.15 7.30
C THR A 54 1.13 11.86 6.63
N LEU A 55 2.34 11.86 6.06
CA LEU A 55 2.91 10.66 5.42
C LEU A 55 3.14 9.54 6.41
N GLU A 56 3.69 9.84 7.59
CA GLU A 56 3.97 8.85 8.64
C GLU A 56 2.68 8.20 9.15
N SER A 57 1.65 8.99 9.43
CA SER A 57 0.37 8.50 9.93
C SER A 57 -0.34 7.61 8.92
N PHE A 58 -0.25 7.96 7.62
CA PHE A 58 -0.95 7.25 6.55
C PHE A 58 -0.14 6.12 5.89
N GLN A 59 1.14 5.94 6.24
CA GLN A 59 1.99 4.91 5.62
C GLN A 59 1.38 3.51 5.75
N TYR A 60 0.82 3.20 6.93
CA TYR A 60 0.27 1.88 7.24
C TYR A 60 -1.00 1.61 6.43
N ASP A 61 -1.89 2.61 6.35
CA ASP A 61 -3.13 2.54 5.56
C ASP A 61 -2.86 2.33 4.07
N VAL A 62 -1.90 3.08 3.51
CA VAL A 62 -1.62 3.06 2.07
C VAL A 62 -0.83 1.81 1.68
N MET A 63 0.12 1.37 2.51
CA MET A 63 0.84 0.12 2.28
C MET A 63 -0.09 -1.10 2.36
N ASN A 64 -1.07 -1.08 3.27
CA ASN A 64 -2.10 -2.12 3.33
C ASN A 64 -3.00 -2.11 2.07
N TYR A 65 -3.35 -0.92 1.56
CA TYR A 65 -4.11 -0.79 0.30
C TYR A 65 -3.31 -1.30 -0.92
N MET A 66 -2.00 -1.04 -0.98
CA MET A 66 -1.12 -1.48 -2.08
C MET A 66 -0.79 -2.98 -2.04
N GLN A 67 -0.93 -3.64 -0.89
CA GLN A 67 -0.78 -5.10 -0.78
C GLN A 67 -1.84 -5.88 -1.57
N PHE A 68 -2.98 -5.26 -1.91
CA PHE A 68 -3.99 -5.87 -2.75
C PHE A 68 -3.67 -5.63 -4.23
N PRO A 69 -3.39 -6.67 -5.03
CA PRO A 69 -3.10 -6.49 -6.44
C PRO A 69 -4.28 -5.86 -7.17
N GLU A 70 -4.00 -4.90 -8.07
CA GLU A 70 -5.00 -4.26 -8.94
C GLU A 70 -5.83 -5.27 -9.79
N LYS A 71 -5.44 -6.54 -9.87
CA LYS A 71 -6.29 -7.56 -10.53
C LYS A 71 -7.59 -7.84 -9.77
N HIS A 72 -7.72 -7.43 -8.51
CA HIS A 72 -8.93 -7.69 -7.72
C HIS A 72 -10.03 -6.63 -7.93
N TRP A 73 -9.70 -5.35 -8.16
CA TRP A 73 -10.74 -4.31 -8.33
C TRP A 73 -11.51 -4.40 -9.65
N LYS A 74 -10.91 -4.98 -10.71
CA LYS A 74 -11.60 -5.23 -11.98
C LYS A 74 -12.63 -6.36 -11.92
N LYS A 75 -12.66 -7.19 -10.87
CA LYS A 75 -13.62 -8.29 -10.71
C LYS A 75 -14.89 -7.91 -9.93
N ASN A 76 -14.93 -6.76 -9.26
CA ASN A 76 -16.13 -6.30 -8.55
C ASN A 76 -17.08 -5.48 -9.43
N LYS A 77 -17.31 -5.97 -10.65
CA LYS A 77 -18.54 -5.64 -11.40
C LYS A 77 -19.46 -6.85 -11.57
N ASP A 78 -19.00 -8.06 -11.24
CA ASP A 78 -19.84 -9.26 -11.23
C ASP A 78 -19.50 -10.16 -10.04
N ASN A 79 -20.38 -10.11 -9.04
CA ASN A 79 -20.77 -11.20 -8.14
C ASN A 79 -19.95 -12.52 -8.22
N LYS A 80 -18.97 -12.72 -7.33
CA LYS A 80 -18.87 -13.90 -6.44
C LYS A 80 -17.58 -13.88 -5.62
N TYR A 81 -17.73 -14.21 -4.34
CA TYR A 81 -16.66 -14.72 -3.50
C TYR A 81 -15.98 -15.91 -4.18
N ASP A 82 -14.69 -15.82 -4.44
CA ASP A 82 -13.81 -16.98 -4.57
C ASP A 82 -12.51 -16.65 -3.84
N GLY A 83 -12.48 -17.07 -2.57
CA GLY A 83 -11.27 -17.11 -1.77
C GLY A 83 -10.44 -18.31 -2.20
N GLU A 84 -9.29 -18.07 -2.79
CA GLU A 84 -8.23 -19.07 -2.91
C GLU A 84 -7.10 -18.69 -1.96
N ASP A 85 -7.26 -19.09 -0.70
CA ASP A 85 -6.15 -19.19 0.25
C ASP A 85 -5.26 -20.36 -0.18
N GLN A 86 -4.16 -20.05 -0.88
CA GLN A 86 -3.05 -20.97 -1.02
C GLN A 86 -2.24 -20.97 0.27
N GLN A 87 -2.50 -21.92 1.17
CA GLN A 87 -1.50 -22.35 2.14
C GLN A 87 -1.36 -23.87 2.08
N GLY A 88 -0.21 -24.27 1.53
CA GLY A 88 0.24 -25.64 1.52
C GLY A 88 0.43 -26.17 2.94
N THR A 89 -0.16 -27.31 3.21
CA THR A 89 0.34 -28.22 4.24
C THR A 89 0.39 -29.63 3.66
N GLN A 90 1.60 -30.07 3.31
CA GLN A 90 1.91 -31.49 3.23
C GLN A 90 1.59 -32.11 4.59
N LYS A 91 0.58 -32.98 4.66
CA LYS A 91 0.43 -33.93 5.76
C LYS A 91 0.47 -35.35 5.22
N LYS A 92 1.51 -36.04 5.64
CA LYS A 92 1.76 -37.46 5.46
C LYS A 92 0.68 -38.31 6.16
N LYS A 93 0.60 -39.58 5.71
CA LYS A 93 0.30 -40.84 6.43
C LYS A 93 -1.09 -41.48 6.28
N GLN A 94 -1.05 -42.65 5.63
CA GLN A 94 -1.50 -43.99 6.08
C GLN A 94 -3.01 -44.36 6.12
N GLY A 95 -3.28 -45.59 5.68
CA GLY A 95 -4.52 -46.36 5.84
C GLY A 95 -5.27 -46.54 4.52
N SER A 96 -5.09 -47.62 3.73
CA SER A 96 -5.66 -48.97 3.95
C SER A 96 -7.15 -48.94 4.29
N TRP A 97 -8.01 -49.45 3.40
CA TRP A 97 -8.85 -50.62 3.65
C TRP A 97 -9.67 -51.02 2.40
N SER A 98 -9.82 -52.34 2.29
CA SER A 98 -10.42 -53.14 1.23
C SER A 98 -11.93 -52.95 1.06
N ILE A 99 -12.44 -53.18 -0.16
CA ILE A 99 -13.83 -53.58 -0.43
C ILE A 99 -13.71 -54.59 -1.59
N SER A 100 -13.65 -55.89 -1.28
CA SER A 100 -14.77 -56.86 -1.30
C SER A 100 -15.32 -57.08 -2.71
#